data_AF-A0A356FXP9-F1
#
_entry.id   AF-A0A356FXP9-F1
#
_cell.length_a   1.000
_cell.length_b   1.000
_cell.length_c   1.000
_cell.angle_alpha   90.00
_cell.angle_beta   90.00
_cell.angle_gamma   90.00
#
_symmetry.space_group_name_H-M   'P 1'
#
loop_
_entity.id
_entity.type
_entity.pdbx_description
1 polymer ?
#
loop_
_entity_poly.entity_id
_entity_poly.type
_entity_poly.pdbx_seq_one_letter_code
_entity_poly.pdbx_strand_id
1 'polypeptide(L)'
;MKTVFTLIVLLAAMPAQAVIYSSDVVGTARTFSEQKNKSERPAPPKEASPMPDKDLLATDPFTFDELRRFARDWRKYSRWLQEGNNQYKAVAYLGVSRSMDYPAEVVRWADEHGWAADRFFLLERKFRRTLSVIRQQERRANLTAHLQRQINSVRNNPDLKPEEKKKTMSQYYRNIRDIQHATEAKAPVTPDEYEMIKLNRTALEKILQD
;
A
#
# COMPACT_ATOMS: atom_id res chain seq x y z
N MET A 1 43.31 -36.31 1.55
CA MET A 1 43.27 -34.86 1.27
C MET A 1 41.82 -34.42 1.32
N LYS A 2 41.45 -33.60 2.32
CA LYS A 2 40.08 -33.15 2.59
C LYS A 2 40.03 -31.63 2.36
N THR A 3 39.21 -31.19 1.43
CA THR A 3 38.91 -29.77 1.20
C THR A 3 37.64 -29.42 1.96
N VAL A 4 37.78 -28.60 3.00
CA VAL A 4 36.68 -28.02 3.77
C VAL A 4 36.30 -26.70 3.11
N PHE A 5 35.07 -26.60 2.59
CA PHE A 5 34.50 -25.33 2.13
C PHE A 5 33.74 -24.68 3.29
N THR A 6 34.36 -23.69 3.90
CA THR A 6 33.76 -22.80 4.89
C THR A 6 32.92 -21.75 4.16
N LEU A 7 31.59 -21.85 4.24
CA LEU A 7 30.69 -20.79 3.75
C LEU A 7 30.41 -19.81 4.90
N ILE A 8 31.07 -18.66 4.88
CA ILE A 8 30.82 -17.54 5.80
C ILE A 8 29.57 -16.80 5.32
N VAL A 9 28.51 -16.83 6.13
CA VAL A 9 27.31 -16.00 5.97
C VAL A 9 27.63 -14.61 6.52
N LEU A 10 27.83 -13.63 5.64
CA LEU A 10 27.91 -12.21 6.01
C LEU A 10 26.48 -11.65 6.12
N LEU A 11 25.99 -11.46 7.34
CA LEU A 11 24.89 -10.55 7.62
C LEU A 11 25.41 -9.12 7.46
N ALA A 12 24.95 -8.42 6.42
CA ALA A 12 25.10 -6.97 6.33
C ALA A 12 24.11 -6.30 7.29
N ALA A 13 24.59 -5.90 8.46
CA ALA A 13 23.95 -4.93 9.32
C ALA A 13 24.19 -3.53 8.73
N MET A 14 23.13 -2.82 8.33
CA MET A 14 23.23 -1.41 7.94
C MET A 14 23.02 -0.53 9.19
N PRO A 15 23.95 0.40 9.52
CA PRO A 15 23.71 1.40 10.54
C PRO A 15 22.93 2.59 9.95
N ALA A 16 21.81 2.94 10.59
CA ALA A 16 21.12 4.20 10.34
C ALA A 16 21.90 5.34 11.03
N GLN A 17 22.58 6.17 10.25
CA GLN A 17 23.22 7.40 10.73
C GLN A 17 22.22 8.55 10.68
N ALA A 18 21.78 8.97 11.87
CA ALA A 18 21.11 10.24 12.09
C ALA A 18 22.14 11.36 11.95
N VAL A 19 21.95 12.24 10.97
CA VAL A 19 22.75 13.47 10.83
C VAL A 19 21.93 14.62 11.39
N ILE A 20 22.37 15.09 12.55
CA ILE A 20 22.02 16.37 13.17
C ILE A 20 22.90 17.43 12.49
N TYR A 21 22.31 18.51 11.97
CA TYR A 21 23.08 19.71 11.60
C TYR A 21 22.53 20.92 12.35
N SER A 22 23.37 21.45 13.24
CA SER A 22 23.20 22.74 13.93
C SER A 22 23.61 23.91 13.04
N SER A 23 23.13 25.08 13.46
CA SER A 23 23.17 26.40 12.86
C SER A 23 24.52 27.13 12.88
N ASP A 24 24.52 28.24 12.13
CA ASP A 24 25.32 29.48 12.25
C ASP A 24 26.54 29.66 11.34
N VAL A 25 26.38 30.54 10.32
CA VAL A 25 27.32 31.65 10.03
C VAL A 25 26.57 32.84 9.40
N VAL A 26 26.78 34.02 9.97
CA VAL A 26 26.31 35.36 9.58
C VAL A 26 27.29 36.01 8.59
N GLY A 27 26.79 36.76 7.59
CA GLY A 27 27.62 37.64 6.76
C GLY A 27 26.81 38.45 5.73
N THR A 28 26.76 39.78 5.91
CA THR A 28 25.99 40.79 5.16
C THR A 28 26.69 41.33 3.90
N ALA A 29 25.97 41.55 2.78
CA ALA A 29 25.94 42.82 2.02
C ALA A 29 25.15 42.75 0.67
N ARG A 30 24.16 43.65 0.56
CA ARG A 30 23.48 44.33 -0.57
C ARG A 30 24.14 44.25 -1.97
N THR A 31 23.49 44.34 -3.13
CA THR A 31 22.10 44.42 -3.65
C THR A 31 22.27 44.37 -5.18
N PHE A 32 21.53 43.55 -5.92
CA PHE A 32 21.12 43.90 -7.29
C PHE A 32 19.84 43.14 -7.64
N SER A 33 18.92 43.91 -8.20
CA SER A 33 17.52 43.61 -8.47
C SER A 33 17.31 42.50 -9.50
N GLU A 34 16.68 41.40 -9.08
CA GLU A 34 15.87 40.57 -9.97
C GLU A 34 14.48 40.39 -9.35
N GLN A 35 13.58 41.29 -9.74
CA GLN A 35 12.15 41.05 -9.70
C GLN A 35 11.84 39.84 -10.59
N LYS A 36 11.65 38.67 -9.98
CA LYS A 36 10.80 37.62 -10.55
C LYS A 36 10.14 36.85 -9.42
N ASN A 37 8.84 37.11 -9.27
CA ASN A 37 7.89 36.40 -8.40
C ASN A 37 8.25 34.92 -8.22
N LYS A 38 8.77 34.57 -7.04
CA LYS A 38 8.97 33.19 -6.57
C LYS A 38 8.07 32.85 -5.37
N SER A 39 7.04 33.65 -5.13
CA SER A 39 6.07 33.46 -4.06
C SER A 39 4.71 33.09 -4.65
N GLU A 40 4.64 31.92 -5.28
CA GLU A 40 3.36 31.22 -5.59
C GLU A 40 3.64 29.77 -6.03
N ARG A 41 4.49 29.05 -5.29
CA ARG A 41 4.34 27.59 -5.25
C ARG A 41 3.39 27.29 -4.10
N PRO A 42 2.16 26.83 -4.35
CA PRO A 42 1.33 26.34 -3.27
C PRO A 42 2.10 25.23 -2.55
N ALA A 43 2.11 25.28 -1.21
CA ALA A 43 2.72 24.24 -0.40
C ALA A 43 2.18 22.87 -0.86
N PRO A 44 3.00 21.80 -0.87
CA PRO A 44 2.46 20.46 -1.07
C PRO A 44 1.36 20.23 -0.02
N PRO A 45 0.16 19.77 -0.43
CA PRO A 45 -0.94 19.62 0.52
C PRO A 45 -0.50 18.68 1.65
N LYS A 46 -0.74 19.12 2.90
CA LYS A 46 -0.51 18.32 4.11
C LYS A 46 -1.21 16.98 3.94
N GLU A 47 -0.48 15.88 4.15
CA GLU A 47 -0.98 14.50 4.01
C GLU A 47 -2.36 14.36 4.67
N ALA A 48 -3.38 14.17 3.83
CA ALA A 48 -4.77 14.17 4.26
C ALA A 48 -5.13 12.84 4.92
N SER A 49 -5.75 12.89 6.09
CA SER A 49 -6.10 11.73 6.89
C SER A 49 -7.23 10.89 6.23
N PRO A 50 -7.15 9.55 6.26
CA PRO A 50 -8.12 8.67 5.60
C PRO A 50 -9.53 8.79 6.19
N MET A 51 -10.58 8.64 5.35
CA MET A 51 -11.97 8.33 5.75
C MET A 51 -12.02 7.39 6.97
N PRO A 52 -12.95 7.59 7.91
CA PRO A 52 -13.07 6.70 9.06
C PRO A 52 -13.30 5.26 8.59
N ASP A 53 -12.52 4.31 9.14
CA ASP A 53 -12.64 2.90 8.77
C ASP A 53 -14.05 2.33 9.02
N LYS A 54 -14.82 2.96 9.92
CA LYS A 54 -16.23 2.67 10.20
C LYS A 54 -17.16 2.90 9.00
N ASP A 55 -16.89 3.89 8.14
CA ASP A 55 -17.77 4.24 7.01
C ASP A 55 -17.54 3.28 5.82
N LEU A 56 -16.35 2.65 5.78
CA LEU A 56 -16.06 1.53 4.86
C LEU A 56 -16.79 0.25 5.26
N LEU A 57 -17.04 0.07 6.56
CA LEU A 57 -17.61 -1.14 7.13
C LEU A 57 -19.15 -1.15 7.10
N ALA A 58 -19.81 -0.04 6.77
CA ALA A 58 -21.26 0.12 6.87
C ALA A 58 -21.87 0.95 5.73
N THR A 59 -21.66 0.49 4.50
CA THR A 59 -22.36 0.95 3.28
C THR A 59 -22.69 -0.28 2.44
N ASP A 60 -23.82 -0.24 1.73
CA ASP A 60 -24.43 -1.40 1.05
C ASP A 60 -23.40 -2.28 0.30
N PRO A 61 -23.50 -3.62 0.39
CA PRO A 61 -22.65 -4.52 -0.38
C PRO A 61 -22.70 -4.18 -1.86
N PHE A 62 -21.56 -4.26 -2.56
CA PHE A 62 -21.56 -4.07 -4.01
C PHE A 62 -21.89 -5.36 -4.76
N THR A 63 -22.49 -5.22 -5.93
CA THR A 63 -22.83 -6.35 -6.81
C THR A 63 -21.74 -6.58 -7.86
N PHE A 64 -21.80 -7.73 -8.54
CA PHE A 64 -20.89 -8.01 -9.65
C PHE A 64 -21.09 -7.03 -10.82
N ASP A 65 -22.32 -6.61 -11.09
CA ASP A 65 -22.60 -5.61 -12.13
C ASP A 65 -21.98 -4.26 -11.77
N GLU A 66 -22.05 -3.87 -10.49
CA GLU A 66 -21.43 -2.66 -10.00
C GLU A 66 -19.90 -2.72 -10.10
N LEU A 67 -19.29 -3.88 -9.80
CA LEU A 67 -17.86 -4.12 -9.99
C LEU A 67 -17.46 -3.98 -11.47
N ARG A 68 -18.22 -4.58 -12.40
CA ARG A 68 -17.94 -4.47 -13.85
C ARG A 68 -18.09 -3.04 -14.34
N ARG A 69 -19.13 -2.34 -13.88
CA ARG A 69 -19.37 -0.94 -14.20
C ARG A 69 -18.23 -0.07 -13.68
N PHE A 70 -17.83 -0.25 -12.42
CA PHE A 70 -16.69 0.45 -11.82
C PHE A 70 -15.43 0.20 -12.64
N ALA A 71 -15.14 -1.05 -12.99
CA ALA A 71 -13.92 -1.38 -13.72
C ALA A 71 -13.82 -0.69 -15.09
N ARG A 72 -14.94 -0.54 -15.79
CA ARG A 72 -15.03 0.19 -17.05
C ARG A 72 -14.87 1.69 -16.84
N ASP A 73 -15.59 2.25 -15.88
CA ASP A 73 -15.69 3.70 -15.70
C ASP A 73 -14.47 4.26 -14.96
N TRP A 74 -13.77 3.47 -14.14
CA TRP A 74 -12.46 3.81 -13.56
C TRP A 74 -11.39 4.09 -14.62
N ARG A 75 -11.35 3.30 -15.69
CA ARG A 75 -10.44 3.56 -16.83
C ARG A 75 -10.75 4.87 -17.55
N LYS A 76 -12.03 5.25 -17.61
CA LYS A 76 -12.43 6.54 -18.19
C LYS A 76 -12.05 7.69 -17.26
N TYR A 77 -12.25 7.50 -15.96
CA TYR A 77 -11.88 8.48 -14.93
C TYR A 77 -10.36 8.74 -14.90
N SER A 78 -9.55 7.69 -14.85
CA SER A 78 -8.07 7.79 -14.86
C SER A 78 -7.55 8.52 -16.09
N ARG A 79 -8.06 8.21 -17.29
CA ARG A 79 -7.71 8.95 -18.53
C ARG A 79 -8.14 10.42 -18.46
N TRP A 80 -9.37 10.68 -18.01
CA TRP A 80 -9.88 12.05 -17.84
C TRP A 80 -9.02 12.87 -16.87
N LEU A 81 -8.49 12.25 -15.81
CA LEU A 81 -7.54 12.89 -14.89
C LEU A 81 -6.20 13.22 -15.57
N GLN A 82 -5.68 12.31 -16.40
CA GLN A 82 -4.39 12.45 -17.09
C GLN A 82 -4.44 13.49 -18.23
N GLU A 83 -5.50 13.46 -19.04
CA GLU A 83 -5.66 14.30 -20.24
C GLU A 83 -6.08 15.75 -19.90
N GLY A 84 -6.80 15.96 -18.79
CA GLY A 84 -7.40 17.26 -18.45
C GLY A 84 -6.55 18.21 -17.60
N ASN A 85 -5.27 17.92 -17.35
CA ASN A 85 -4.45 18.58 -16.31
C ASN A 85 -5.13 18.58 -14.92
N ASN A 86 -5.97 17.56 -14.67
CA ASN A 86 -6.77 17.39 -13.45
C ASN A 86 -6.05 16.48 -12.44
N GLN A 87 -4.73 16.27 -12.58
CA GLN A 87 -3.94 15.38 -11.72
C GLN A 87 -4.00 15.79 -10.24
N TYR A 88 -4.07 17.10 -9.96
CA TYR A 88 -4.25 17.66 -8.61
C TYR A 88 -5.67 17.49 -8.04
N LYS A 89 -6.63 17.05 -8.87
CA LYS A 89 -8.04 16.80 -8.54
C LYS A 89 -8.33 15.31 -8.37
N ALA A 90 -7.29 14.47 -8.35
CA ALA A 90 -7.40 13.04 -8.08
C ALA A 90 -7.91 12.84 -6.65
N VAL A 91 -9.22 12.69 -6.51
CA VAL A 91 -9.92 12.45 -5.25
C VAL A 91 -9.47 11.16 -4.57
N ALA A 92 -8.88 10.22 -5.33
CA ALA A 92 -8.23 9.04 -4.79
C ALA A 92 -7.15 9.35 -3.71
N TYR A 93 -6.65 10.60 -3.66
CA TYR A 93 -5.68 11.09 -2.67
C TYR A 93 -6.20 12.20 -1.74
N LEU A 94 -7.44 12.66 -1.92
CA LEU A 94 -8.02 13.72 -1.10
C LEU A 94 -8.75 13.08 0.09
N GLY A 95 -8.09 13.06 1.24
CA GLY A 95 -8.72 12.73 2.52
C GLY A 95 -9.90 13.67 2.82
N VAL A 96 -10.82 13.18 3.65
CA VAL A 96 -12.15 13.80 3.86
C VAL A 96 -12.02 15.18 4.51
N SER A 97 -12.55 16.21 3.85
CA SER A 97 -12.83 17.49 4.48
C SER A 97 -14.15 17.39 5.25
N ARG A 98 -14.23 18.06 6.41
CA ARG A 98 -15.51 18.28 7.12
C ARG A 98 -16.47 19.17 6.33
N SER A 99 -15.97 19.92 5.35
CA SER A 99 -16.76 20.54 4.31
C SER A 99 -16.80 19.58 3.12
N MET A 100 -17.94 18.93 2.88
CA MET A 100 -18.30 18.43 1.55
C MET A 100 -17.86 19.51 0.53
N ASP A 101 -17.04 19.21 -0.46
CA ASP A 101 -17.50 18.61 -1.70
C ASP A 101 -16.29 18.03 -2.46
N TYR A 102 -16.50 16.92 -3.17
CA TYR A 102 -15.59 16.56 -4.26
C TYR A 102 -15.41 17.77 -5.19
N PRO A 103 -14.25 17.96 -5.85
CA PRO A 103 -14.10 19.01 -6.85
C PRO A 103 -15.30 18.99 -7.81
N ALA A 104 -15.88 20.14 -8.11
CA ALA A 104 -17.13 20.23 -8.88
C ALA A 104 -17.04 19.49 -10.21
N GLU A 105 -15.86 19.45 -10.82
CA GLU A 105 -15.61 18.72 -12.06
C GLU A 105 -15.62 17.20 -11.86
N VAL A 106 -15.23 16.70 -10.68
CA VAL A 106 -15.32 15.28 -10.31
C VAL A 106 -16.76 14.90 -10.02
N VAL A 107 -17.53 15.75 -9.33
CA VAL A 107 -18.97 15.54 -9.15
C VAL A 107 -19.66 15.50 -10.51
N ARG A 108 -19.41 16.50 -11.36
CA ARG A 108 -19.96 16.56 -12.71
C ARG A 108 -19.58 15.35 -13.55
N TRP A 109 -18.32 14.92 -13.51
CA TRP A 109 -17.89 13.70 -14.20
C TRP A 109 -18.65 12.48 -13.69
N ALA A 110 -18.80 12.34 -12.37
CA ALA A 110 -19.52 11.22 -11.77
C ALA A 110 -20.99 11.22 -12.21
N ASP A 111 -21.67 12.38 -12.14
CA ASP A 111 -23.06 12.55 -12.56
C ASP A 111 -23.26 12.24 -14.05
N GLU A 112 -22.39 12.74 -14.93
CA GLU A 112 -22.39 12.45 -16.37
C GLU A 112 -22.24 10.94 -16.68
N HIS A 113 -21.56 10.22 -15.79
CA HIS A 113 -21.36 8.77 -15.89
C HIS A 113 -22.35 7.96 -15.05
N GLY A 114 -23.34 8.62 -14.44
CA GLY A 114 -24.43 8.05 -13.63
C GLY A 114 -24.00 7.55 -12.24
N TRP A 115 -22.88 8.03 -11.73
CA TRP A 115 -22.34 7.64 -10.43
C TRP A 115 -22.66 8.71 -9.37
N ALA A 116 -23.10 8.26 -8.19
CA ALA A 116 -22.90 9.09 -7.00
C ALA A 116 -21.40 9.09 -6.68
N ALA A 117 -20.80 10.28 -6.56
CA ALA A 117 -19.36 10.42 -6.31
C ALA A 117 -18.91 9.64 -5.06
N ASP A 118 -19.69 9.71 -3.97
CA ASP A 118 -19.44 8.93 -2.75
C ASP A 118 -19.38 7.43 -3.00
N ARG A 119 -20.33 6.88 -3.76
CA ARG A 119 -20.35 5.45 -4.06
C ARG A 119 -19.14 5.05 -4.90
N PHE A 120 -18.79 5.86 -5.90
CA PHE A 120 -17.67 5.57 -6.79
C PHE A 120 -16.32 5.51 -6.04
N PHE A 121 -16.04 6.48 -5.17
CA PHE A 121 -14.79 6.52 -4.41
C PHE A 121 -14.78 5.58 -3.19
N LEU A 122 -15.95 5.27 -2.63
CA LEU A 122 -16.07 4.20 -1.65
C LEU A 122 -15.63 2.85 -2.24
N LEU A 123 -16.12 2.51 -3.44
CA LEU A 123 -15.77 1.27 -4.13
C LEU A 123 -14.27 1.20 -4.44
N GLU A 124 -13.71 2.28 -4.98
CA GLU A 124 -12.27 2.44 -5.22
C GLU A 124 -11.47 2.06 -3.98
N ARG A 125 -11.84 2.62 -2.83
CA ARG A 125 -11.13 2.41 -1.57
C ARG A 125 -11.34 1.00 -1.01
N LYS A 126 -12.56 0.46 -1.08
CA LYS A 126 -12.86 -0.94 -0.74
C LYS A 126 -11.96 -1.88 -1.56
N PHE A 127 -11.86 -1.67 -2.86
CA PHE A 127 -11.03 -2.48 -3.75
C PHE A 127 -9.55 -2.34 -3.42
N ARG A 128 -8.99 -1.12 -3.34
CA ARG A 128 -7.56 -0.92 -3.02
C ARG A 128 -7.16 -1.55 -1.69
N ARG A 129 -7.96 -1.33 -0.63
CA ARG A 129 -7.69 -1.90 0.69
C ARG A 129 -7.79 -3.42 0.70
N THR A 130 -8.81 -3.97 0.06
CA THR A 130 -8.98 -5.43 -0.03
C THR A 130 -7.84 -6.08 -0.83
N LEU A 131 -7.42 -5.48 -1.95
CA LEU A 131 -6.25 -5.92 -2.71
C LEU A 131 -4.96 -5.85 -1.88
N SER A 132 -4.78 -4.80 -1.07
CA SER A 132 -3.65 -4.71 -0.13
C SER A 132 -3.66 -5.85 0.89
N VAL A 133 -4.82 -6.15 1.47
CA VAL A 133 -4.99 -7.28 2.40
C VAL A 133 -4.66 -8.61 1.72
N ILE A 134 -5.15 -8.84 0.49
CA ILE A 134 -4.83 -10.04 -0.29
C ILE A 134 -3.32 -10.17 -0.49
N ARG A 135 -2.62 -9.10 -0.90
CA ARG A 135 -1.15 -9.12 -1.07
C ARG A 135 -0.41 -9.42 0.23
N GLN A 136 -0.87 -8.86 1.36
CA GLN A 136 -0.28 -9.14 2.66
C GLN A 136 -0.46 -10.62 3.06
N GLN A 137 -1.65 -11.18 2.82
CA GLN A 137 -1.95 -12.58 3.10
C GLN A 137 -1.12 -13.54 2.23
N GLU A 138 -0.89 -13.21 0.96
CA GLU A 138 -0.01 -13.98 0.09
C GLU A 138 1.45 -13.90 0.49
N ARG A 139 1.93 -12.71 0.82
CA ARG A 139 3.29 -12.52 1.33
C ARG A 139 3.50 -13.36 2.59
N ARG A 140 2.53 -13.33 3.50
CA ARG A 140 2.52 -14.18 4.71
C ARG A 140 2.58 -15.66 4.35
N ALA A 141 1.73 -16.13 3.44
CA ALA A 141 1.70 -17.53 3.02
C ALA A 141 3.05 -17.98 2.42
N ASN A 142 3.63 -17.16 1.53
CA ASN A 142 4.91 -17.43 0.89
C ASN A 142 6.08 -17.48 1.87
N LEU A 143 6.14 -16.52 2.81
CA LEU A 143 7.18 -16.48 3.84
C LEU A 143 7.07 -17.68 4.79
N THR A 144 5.87 -18.00 5.26
CA THR A 144 5.64 -19.17 6.12
C THR A 144 5.99 -20.46 5.40
N ALA A 145 5.62 -20.61 4.11
CA ALA A 145 5.99 -21.77 3.30
C ALA A 145 7.50 -21.86 3.07
N HIS A 146 8.20 -20.74 2.92
CA HIS A 146 9.67 -20.73 2.85
C HIS A 146 10.30 -21.20 4.17
N LEU A 147 9.87 -20.65 5.31
CA LEU A 147 10.35 -21.07 6.64
C LEU A 147 10.06 -22.55 6.91
N GLN A 148 8.91 -23.06 6.48
CA GLN A 148 8.58 -24.47 6.62
C GLN A 148 9.53 -25.38 5.81
N ARG A 149 9.94 -24.96 4.61
CA ARG A 149 10.96 -25.67 3.82
C ARG A 149 12.32 -25.66 4.52
N GLN A 150 12.71 -24.54 5.13
CA GLN A 150 13.94 -24.44 5.92
C GLN A 150 13.92 -25.36 7.15
N ILE A 151 12.79 -25.43 7.85
CA ILE A 151 12.57 -26.36 8.96
C ILE A 151 12.81 -27.81 8.51
N ASN A 152 12.25 -28.21 7.36
CA ASN A 152 12.42 -29.55 6.82
C ASN A 152 13.87 -29.82 6.42
N SER A 153 14.55 -28.83 5.82
CA SER A 153 15.97 -28.92 5.47
C SER A 153 16.86 -29.12 6.72
N VAL A 154 16.64 -28.33 7.78
CA VAL A 154 17.39 -28.47 9.05
C VAL A 154 17.12 -29.80 9.72
N ARG A 155 15.87 -30.26 9.72
CA ARG A 155 15.48 -31.55 10.30
C ARG A 155 16.24 -32.71 9.66
N ASN A 156 16.31 -32.71 8.32
CA ASN A 156 16.88 -33.80 7.53
C ASN A 156 18.40 -33.67 7.33
N ASN A 157 19.03 -32.58 7.75
CA ASN A 157 20.47 -32.37 7.58
C ASN A 157 21.27 -33.31 8.51
N PRO A 158 22.08 -34.25 8.00
CA PRO A 158 22.84 -35.19 8.84
C PRO A 158 24.05 -34.54 9.54
N ASP A 159 24.53 -33.40 9.03
CA ASP A 159 25.75 -32.73 9.50
C ASP A 159 25.53 -31.85 10.74
N LEU A 160 24.26 -31.52 11.05
CA LEU A 160 23.91 -30.70 12.21
C LEU A 160 23.72 -31.53 13.47
N LYS A 161 24.29 -31.04 14.59
CA LYS A 161 24.08 -31.66 15.90
C LYS A 161 22.61 -31.49 16.35
N PRO A 162 22.06 -32.41 17.17
CA PRO A 162 20.68 -32.32 17.64
C PRO A 162 20.31 -30.99 18.31
N GLU A 163 21.22 -30.42 19.12
CA GLU A 163 20.99 -29.14 19.80
C GLU A 163 20.94 -27.95 18.83
N GLU A 164 21.78 -27.96 17.79
CA GLU A 164 21.79 -26.92 16.75
C GLU A 164 20.53 -26.99 15.88
N LYS A 165 20.06 -28.20 15.57
CA LYS A 165 18.78 -28.42 14.90
C LYS A 165 17.63 -27.85 15.73
N LYS A 166 17.58 -28.20 17.02
CA LYS A 166 16.53 -27.74 17.94
C LYS A 166 16.54 -26.21 18.04
N LYS A 167 17.69 -25.58 18.25
CA LYS A 167 17.83 -24.12 18.35
C LYS A 167 17.36 -23.42 17.07
N THR A 168 17.82 -23.88 15.91
CA THR A 168 17.47 -23.28 14.61
C THR A 168 15.99 -23.45 14.29
N MET A 169 15.44 -24.65 14.50
CA MET A 169 14.00 -24.88 14.31
C MET A 169 13.14 -24.02 15.25
N SER A 170 13.52 -23.90 16.53
CA SER A 170 12.83 -23.02 17.48
C SER A 170 12.87 -21.55 17.08
N GLN A 171 13.92 -21.10 16.39
CA GLN A 171 13.97 -19.75 15.81
C GLN A 171 12.98 -19.61 14.65
N TYR A 172 12.94 -20.57 13.73
CA TYR A 172 11.97 -20.53 12.63
C TYR A 172 10.51 -20.57 13.09
N TYR A 173 10.19 -21.39 14.11
CA TYR A 173 8.84 -21.40 14.67
C TYR A 173 8.45 -20.07 15.33
N ARG A 174 9.40 -19.40 16.00
CA ARG A 174 9.18 -18.04 16.52
C ARG A 174 8.92 -17.06 15.39
N ASN A 175 9.75 -17.06 14.35
CA ASN A 175 9.55 -16.19 13.19
C ASN A 175 8.19 -16.41 12.51
N ILE A 176 7.73 -17.67 12.37
CA ILE A 176 6.39 -17.96 11.82
C ILE A 176 5.30 -17.32 12.69
N ARG A 177 5.38 -17.48 14.01
CA ARG A 177 4.42 -16.90 14.95
C ARG A 177 4.40 -15.37 14.87
N ASP A 178 5.59 -14.76 14.84
CA ASP A 178 5.73 -13.30 14.76
C ASP A 178 5.16 -12.76 13.45
N ILE A 179 5.42 -13.45 12.33
CA ILE A 179 4.84 -13.13 11.03
C ILE A 179 3.31 -13.23 11.08
N GLN A 180 2.76 -14.30 11.67
CA GLN A 180 1.32 -14.51 11.78
C GLN A 180 0.63 -13.38 12.55
N HIS A 181 1.17 -12.97 13.71
CA HIS A 181 0.63 -11.86 14.50
C HIS A 181 0.81 -10.50 13.81
N ALA A 182 1.92 -10.26 13.13
CA ALA A 182 2.17 -9.00 12.45
C ALA A 182 1.28 -8.76 11.21
N THR A 183 0.55 -9.77 10.72
CA THR A 183 -0.24 -9.70 9.48
C THR A 183 -1.72 -10.07 9.66
N GLU A 184 -2.32 -9.68 10.78
CA GLU A 184 -3.77 -9.80 11.07
C GLU A 184 -4.61 -8.72 10.36
N ALA A 185 -4.35 -8.46 9.07
CA ALA A 185 -5.14 -7.49 8.33
C ALA A 185 -6.49 -8.09 7.92
N LYS A 186 -7.59 -7.43 8.31
CA LYS A 186 -8.96 -7.77 7.91
C LYS A 186 -9.40 -6.90 6.74
N ALA A 187 -9.98 -7.52 5.71
CA ALA A 187 -10.54 -6.78 4.58
C ALA A 187 -11.79 -5.98 5.02
N PRO A 188 -11.97 -4.73 4.54
CA PRO A 188 -13.11 -3.88 4.92
C PRO A 188 -14.35 -4.17 4.06
N VAL A 189 -14.64 -5.45 3.81
CA VAL A 189 -15.73 -5.91 2.95
C VAL A 189 -16.32 -7.20 3.52
N THR A 190 -17.53 -7.53 3.08
CA THR A 190 -18.18 -8.81 3.41
C THR A 190 -17.42 -10.00 2.78
N PRO A 191 -17.62 -11.24 3.26
CA PRO A 191 -16.99 -12.43 2.67
C PRO A 191 -17.29 -12.61 1.17
N ASP A 192 -18.51 -12.31 0.73
CA ASP A 192 -18.91 -12.46 -0.67
C ASP A 192 -18.21 -11.42 -1.56
N GLU A 193 -18.18 -10.17 -1.11
CA GLU A 193 -17.41 -9.09 -1.77
C GLU A 193 -15.91 -9.43 -1.82
N TYR A 194 -15.36 -10.02 -0.75
CA TYR A 194 -13.96 -10.44 -0.69
C TYR A 194 -13.63 -11.49 -1.76
N GLU A 195 -14.44 -12.55 -1.88
CA GLU A 195 -14.23 -13.57 -2.91
C GLU A 195 -14.44 -12.99 -4.32
N MET A 196 -15.38 -12.07 -4.51
CA MET A 196 -15.57 -11.41 -5.80
C MET A 196 -14.35 -10.58 -6.22
N ILE A 197 -13.77 -9.81 -5.29
CA ILE A 197 -12.54 -9.04 -5.53
C ILE A 197 -11.37 -9.97 -5.83
N LYS A 198 -11.26 -11.08 -5.09
CA LYS A 198 -10.21 -12.08 -5.25
C LYS A 198 -10.29 -12.78 -6.62
N LEU A 199 -11.48 -13.15 -7.07
CA LEU A 199 -11.70 -13.73 -8.41
C LEU A 199 -11.36 -12.75 -9.55
N ASN A 200 -11.56 -11.45 -9.34
CA ASN A 200 -11.29 -10.40 -10.32
C ASN A 200 -9.97 -9.66 -10.07
N ARG A 201 -9.11 -10.22 -9.23
CA ARG A 201 -7.92 -9.52 -8.71
C ARG A 201 -7.03 -8.95 -9.80
N THR A 202 -6.60 -9.77 -10.76
CA THR A 202 -5.65 -9.31 -11.79
C THR A 202 -6.19 -8.15 -12.61
N ALA A 203 -7.49 -8.19 -12.93
CA ALA A 203 -8.14 -7.11 -13.65
C ALA A 203 -8.23 -5.84 -12.78
N LEU A 204 -8.64 -5.97 -11.52
CA LEU A 204 -8.72 -4.87 -10.57
C LEU A 204 -7.36 -4.24 -10.27
N GLU A 205 -6.31 -5.04 -10.08
CA GLU A 205 -4.96 -4.55 -9.85
C GLU A 205 -4.44 -3.76 -11.05
N LYS A 206 -4.71 -4.25 -12.27
CA LYS A 206 -4.31 -3.55 -13.49
C LYS A 206 -4.99 -2.18 -13.60
N ILE A 207 -6.32 -2.13 -13.45
CA ILE A 207 -7.04 -0.86 -13.64
C ILE A 207 -6.75 0.16 -12.54
N LEU A 208 -6.47 -0.29 -11.31
CA LEU A 208 -6.19 0.61 -10.19
C LEU A 208 -4.71 1.05 -10.16
N GLN A 209 -3.84 0.47 -10.99
CA GLN A 209 -2.46 0.92 -11.18
C GLN A 209 -2.35 2.06 -12.22
N ASP A 210 -3.30 2.10 -13.18
CA ASP A 210 -3.44 3.15 -14.20
C ASP A 210 -3.98 4.47 -13.61
#